data_AF-A0A7Y4ZUK1-F1
#
_entry.id   AF-A0A7Y4ZUK1-F1
#
_cell.length_a   1.000
_cell.length_b   1.000
_cell.length_c   1.000
_cell.angle_alpha   90.00
_cell.angle_beta   90.00
_cell.angle_gamma   90.00
#
_symmetry.space_group_name_H-M   'P 1'
#
loop_
_entity.id
_entity.type
_entity.pdbx_description
1 polymer ?
#
loop_
_entity_poly.entity_id
_entity_poly.type
_entity_poly.pdbx_seq_one_letter_code
_entity_poly.pdbx_strand_id
1 'polypeptide(L)'
;MRRLLLVPLVFASFACKPEAPRTSDAQVPPAAGSSSASTTLSYDTSCRADDDCAPAPGCCPTPCTSLVVNVKELPRVQASLASCDRSAPCPSAGGCRTHAYLCNGGRCALVYAGEPGYRERR
;
A
#
# COMPACT_ATOMS: atom_id res chain seq x y z
N MET A 1 3.70 37.61 45.34
CA MET A 1 2.50 36.85 45.74
C MET A 1 2.38 35.63 44.83
N ARG A 2 2.61 34.43 45.36
CA ARG A 2 2.65 33.14 44.65
C ARG A 2 1.28 32.47 44.76
N ARG A 3 0.68 32.06 43.64
CA ARG A 3 -0.36 31.02 43.59
C ARG A 3 0.00 30.06 42.45
N LEU A 4 0.81 29.03 42.78
CA LEU A 4 0.91 27.82 41.96
C LEU A 4 -0.31 26.95 42.29
N LEU A 5 -1.14 26.69 41.29
CA LEU A 5 -2.20 25.68 41.35
C LEU A 5 -1.57 24.31 41.07
N LEU A 6 -1.55 23.45 42.09
CA LEU A 6 -1.26 22.02 41.95
C LEU A 6 -2.51 21.30 41.42
N VAL A 7 -2.40 20.62 40.29
CA VAL A 7 -3.40 19.69 39.77
C VAL A 7 -2.97 18.26 40.16
N PRO A 8 -3.82 17.47 40.84
CA PRO A 8 -3.49 16.08 41.14
C PRO A 8 -3.74 15.20 39.91
N LEU A 9 -2.68 14.60 39.39
CA LEU A 9 -2.72 13.51 38.41
C LEU A 9 -3.12 12.22 39.12
N VAL A 10 -4.36 11.78 38.90
CA VAL A 10 -4.86 10.49 39.36
C VAL A 10 -4.30 9.40 38.43
N PHE A 11 -3.29 8.67 38.91
CA PHE A 11 -2.80 7.44 38.30
C PHE A 11 -3.76 6.28 38.65
N ALA A 12 -4.58 5.87 37.68
CA ALA A 12 -5.34 4.63 37.79
C ALA A 12 -4.43 3.45 37.42
N SER A 13 -3.96 2.72 38.44
CA SER A 13 -3.25 1.45 38.30
C SER A 13 -4.22 0.35 37.85
N PHE A 14 -4.17 -0.05 36.58
CA PHE A 14 -4.79 -1.29 36.14
C PHE A 14 -3.86 -2.46 36.45
N ALA A 15 -4.19 -3.17 37.53
CA ALA A 15 -3.59 -4.45 37.89
C ALA A 15 -4.06 -5.53 36.90
N CYS A 16 -3.20 -5.92 35.96
CA CYS A 16 -3.39 -7.15 35.19
C CYS A 16 -3.02 -8.35 36.06
N LYS A 17 -4.02 -9.19 36.34
CA LYS A 17 -3.94 -10.43 37.11
C LYS A 17 -3.51 -11.58 36.18
N PRO A 18 -2.55 -12.44 36.56
CA PRO A 18 -2.14 -13.57 35.74
C PRO A 18 -3.05 -14.77 36.03
N GLU A 19 -3.64 -15.36 34.98
CA GLU A 19 -4.32 -16.64 35.10
C GLU A 19 -4.00 -17.50 33.87
N ALA A 20 -3.25 -18.57 34.11
CA ALA A 20 -3.13 -19.74 33.26
C ALA A 20 -3.58 -20.95 34.12
N PRO A 21 -3.72 -22.18 33.59
CA PRO A 21 -3.88 -22.67 32.22
C PRO A 21 -5.16 -23.55 32.09
N ARG A 22 -5.57 -24.02 30.90
CA ARG A 22 -6.04 -25.42 30.66
C ARG A 22 -6.01 -25.77 29.17
N THR A 23 -5.32 -26.87 28.91
CA THR A 23 -5.34 -27.73 27.73
C THR A 23 -6.77 -28.20 27.44
N SER A 24 -7.23 -28.01 26.20
CA SER A 24 -8.32 -28.81 25.62
C SER A 24 -8.00 -29.06 24.15
N ASP A 25 -7.70 -30.32 23.90
CA ASP A 25 -7.66 -30.99 22.61
C ASP A 25 -8.96 -30.69 21.84
N ALA A 26 -8.88 -29.88 20.80
CA ALA A 26 -9.91 -29.76 19.78
C ALA A 26 -9.18 -29.73 18.45
N GLN A 27 -9.08 -30.93 17.88
CA GLN A 27 -8.63 -31.19 16.53
C GLN A 27 -9.58 -30.46 15.55
N VAL A 28 -9.20 -29.24 15.16
CA VAL A 28 -9.89 -28.48 14.11
C VAL A 28 -9.50 -29.15 12.78
N PRO A 29 -10.46 -29.65 11.97
CA PRO A 29 -10.15 -30.14 10.63
C PRO A 29 -9.48 -29.01 9.83
N PRO A 30 -8.51 -29.30 8.94
CA PRO A 30 -7.94 -28.26 8.10
C PRO A 30 -9.09 -27.63 7.34
N ALA A 31 -9.37 -26.36 7.64
CA ALA A 31 -10.26 -25.57 6.81
C ALA A 31 -9.68 -25.70 5.40
N ALA A 32 -10.44 -26.34 4.53
CA ALA A 32 -10.37 -26.14 3.10
C ALA A 32 -10.65 -24.65 2.90
N GLY A 33 -9.62 -23.84 3.15
CA GLY A 33 -9.64 -22.42 3.01
C GLY A 33 -9.73 -22.17 1.53
N SER A 34 -10.97 -21.93 1.10
CA SER A 34 -11.34 -21.42 -0.20
C SER A 34 -10.21 -20.56 -0.72
N SER A 35 -9.48 -21.13 -1.68
CA SER A 35 -8.69 -20.37 -2.63
C SER A 35 -9.70 -19.58 -3.46
N SER A 36 -10.24 -18.52 -2.88
CA SER A 36 -10.68 -17.36 -3.64
C SER A 36 -9.40 -16.77 -4.22
N ALA A 37 -8.87 -17.45 -5.23
CA ALA A 37 -7.93 -16.92 -6.17
C ALA A 37 -8.69 -15.82 -6.92
N SER A 38 -8.86 -14.67 -6.26
CA SER A 38 -8.71 -13.42 -6.96
C SER A 38 -7.33 -13.55 -7.58
N THR A 39 -7.28 -13.88 -8.86
CA THR A 39 -6.06 -13.76 -9.66
C THR A 39 -5.71 -12.29 -9.65
N THR A 40 -5.13 -11.82 -8.54
CA THR A 40 -4.46 -10.53 -8.46
C THR A 40 -3.35 -10.69 -9.48
N LEU A 41 -3.56 -10.14 -10.68
CA LEU A 41 -2.55 -10.07 -11.72
C LEU A 41 -1.31 -9.45 -11.07
N SER A 42 -0.39 -10.32 -10.67
CA SER A 42 0.84 -9.90 -10.02
C SER A 42 1.75 -9.44 -11.15
N TYR A 43 1.79 -8.13 -11.33
CA TYR A 43 2.72 -7.49 -12.26
C TYR A 43 4.12 -7.51 -11.65
N ASP A 44 5.13 -7.70 -12.50
CA ASP A 44 6.51 -7.53 -12.07
C ASP A 44 6.75 -6.07 -11.66
N THR A 45 7.25 -5.92 -10.44
CA THR A 45 7.62 -4.64 -9.84
C THR A 45 9.11 -4.61 -9.52
N SER A 46 9.88 -5.60 -9.93
CA SER A 46 11.33 -5.62 -9.69
C SER A 46 12.04 -4.54 -10.51
N CYS A 47 13.13 -3.99 -9.97
CA CYS A 47 13.93 -2.97 -10.66
C CYS A 47 15.38 -3.00 -10.20
N ARG A 48 16.26 -2.44 -11.04
CA ARG A 48 17.66 -2.15 -10.71
C ARG A 48 17.94 -0.66 -10.74
N ALA A 49 17.23 0.09 -11.58
CA ALA A 49 17.33 1.54 -11.71
C ALA A 49 15.94 2.20 -11.79
N ASP A 50 15.88 3.52 -11.62
CA ASP A 50 14.63 4.28 -11.70
C ASP A 50 13.98 4.21 -13.08
N ASP A 51 14.80 4.07 -14.12
CA ASP A 51 14.35 3.93 -15.50
C ASP A 51 13.67 2.59 -15.80
N ASP A 52 13.84 1.61 -14.92
CA ASP A 52 13.08 0.37 -14.99
C ASP A 52 11.63 0.55 -14.52
N CYS A 53 11.29 1.68 -13.88
CA CYS A 53 10.00 1.88 -13.24
C CYS A 53 9.11 2.87 -14.01
N ALA A 54 7.88 2.43 -14.28
CA ALA A 54 6.88 3.23 -14.93
C ALA A 54 5.50 3.13 -14.25
N PRO A 55 4.72 4.22 -14.25
CA PRO A 55 3.33 4.18 -13.81
C PRO A 55 2.53 3.20 -14.68
N ALA A 56 1.83 2.27 -14.03
CA ALA A 56 0.92 1.38 -14.73
C ALA A 56 -0.28 2.18 -15.25
N PRO A 57 -0.61 2.10 -16.54
CA PRO A 57 -1.79 2.78 -17.08
C PRO A 57 -3.06 2.14 -16.51
N GLY A 58 -4.07 2.97 -16.26
CA GLY A 58 -5.40 2.54 -15.80
C GLY A 58 -6.49 2.86 -16.82
N CYS A 59 -7.70 2.34 -16.60
CA CYS A 59 -8.86 2.64 -17.44
C CYS A 59 -9.22 4.13 -17.43
N CYS A 60 -8.94 4.81 -16.32
CA CYS A 60 -9.20 6.23 -16.14
C CYS A 60 -7.90 7.01 -15.99
N PRO A 61 -7.80 8.19 -16.64
CA PRO A 61 -6.66 9.07 -16.43
C PRO A 61 -6.66 9.56 -14.98
N THR A 62 -5.55 9.31 -14.29
CA THR A 62 -5.31 9.78 -12.93
C THR A 62 -4.00 10.58 -12.92
N PRO A 63 -3.89 11.65 -12.13
CA PRO A 63 -2.67 12.47 -12.11
C PRO A 63 -1.47 11.74 -11.51
N CYS A 64 -1.71 10.70 -10.71
CA CYS A 64 -0.71 9.71 -10.34
C CYS A 64 -1.37 8.36 -10.05
N THR A 65 -0.59 7.30 -10.22
CA THR A 65 -1.03 5.93 -9.95
C THR A 65 -0.16 5.32 -8.86
N SER A 66 -0.78 4.59 -7.94
CA SER A 66 -0.05 3.83 -6.92
C SER A 66 0.57 2.55 -7.48
N LEU A 67 0.07 2.07 -8.63
CA LEU A 67 0.61 0.90 -9.28
C LEU A 67 1.77 1.31 -10.19
N VAL A 68 2.98 0.91 -9.82
CA VAL A 68 4.21 1.17 -10.57
C VAL A 68 4.82 -0.17 -10.90
N VAL A 69 5.10 -0.40 -12.18
CA VAL A 69 5.55 -1.70 -12.69
C VAL A 69 6.91 -1.56 -13.32
N ASN A 70 7.58 -2.70 -13.51
CA ASN A 70 8.72 -2.74 -14.40
C ASN A 70 8.27 -2.34 -15.81
N VAL A 71 9.05 -1.51 -16.51
CA VAL A 71 8.76 -1.07 -17.89
C VAL A 71 8.50 -2.22 -18.85
N LYS A 72 9.13 -3.39 -18.62
CA LYS A 72 8.93 -4.60 -19.42
C LYS A 72 7.51 -5.18 -19.31
N GLU A 73 6.80 -4.91 -18.22
CA GLU A 73 5.41 -5.34 -18.02
C GLU A 73 4.39 -4.37 -18.64
N LEU A 74 4.79 -3.15 -19.03
CA LEU A 74 3.85 -2.17 -19.59
C LEU A 74 3.01 -2.70 -20.76
N PRO A 75 3.56 -3.46 -21.74
CA PRO A 75 2.75 -4.01 -22.83
C PRO A 75 1.65 -4.95 -22.31
N ARG A 76 1.94 -5.72 -21.27
CA ARG A 76 0.98 -6.65 -20.67
C ARG A 76 -0.11 -5.91 -19.89
N VAL A 77 0.27 -4.88 -19.13
CA VAL A 77 -0.69 -4.00 -18.45
C VAL A 77 -1.58 -3.32 -19.47
N GLN A 78 -1.01 -2.75 -20.54
CA GLN A 78 -1.79 -2.11 -21.60
C GLN A 78 -2.76 -3.07 -22.28
N ALA A 79 -2.35 -4.31 -22.56
CA ALA A 79 -3.24 -5.33 -23.10
C ALA A 79 -4.42 -5.63 -22.16
N SER A 80 -4.20 -5.59 -20.84
CA SER A 80 -5.28 -5.76 -19.86
C SER A 80 -6.31 -4.63 -19.87
N LEU A 81 -5.96 -3.43 -20.38
CA LEU A 81 -6.89 -2.31 -20.50
C LEU A 81 -7.89 -2.46 -21.65
N ALA A 82 -7.75 -3.49 -22.49
CA ALA A 82 -8.73 -3.77 -23.55
C ALA A 82 -10.12 -4.09 -22.99
N SER A 83 -10.21 -4.59 -21.75
CA SER A 83 -11.47 -4.85 -21.06
C SER A 83 -12.04 -3.65 -20.30
N CYS A 84 -11.41 -2.47 -20.39
CA CYS A 84 -11.95 -1.27 -19.75
C CYS A 84 -13.26 -0.84 -20.43
N ASP A 85 -14.30 -0.65 -19.64
CA ASP A 85 -15.53 0.01 -20.11
C ASP A 85 -15.25 1.50 -20.34
N ARG A 86 -15.10 1.88 -21.62
CA ARG A 86 -14.86 3.28 -22.03
C ARG A 86 -16.12 4.14 -21.99
N SER A 87 -17.29 3.53 -21.83
CA SER A 87 -18.58 4.23 -21.75
C SER A 87 -18.88 4.69 -20.32
N ALA A 88 -18.25 4.08 -19.31
CA ALA A 88 -18.36 4.52 -17.93
C ALA A 88 -17.62 5.85 -17.73
N PRO A 89 -18.26 6.89 -17.14
CA PRO A 89 -17.58 8.13 -16.82
C PRO A 89 -16.52 7.88 -15.74
N CYS A 90 -15.31 8.40 -15.97
CA CYS A 90 -14.26 8.35 -14.97
C CYS A 90 -14.60 9.28 -13.81
N PRO A 91 -14.46 8.83 -12.55
CA PRO A 91 -14.59 9.73 -11.41
C PRO A 91 -13.52 10.82 -11.51
N SER A 92 -13.87 12.05 -11.13
CA SER A 92 -12.91 13.13 -11.03
C SER A 92 -11.78 12.73 -10.08
N ALA A 93 -10.61 12.43 -10.62
CA ALA A 93 -9.43 12.15 -9.83
C ALA A 93 -8.96 13.46 -9.19
N GLY A 94 -8.84 13.48 -7.86
CA GLY A 94 -8.22 14.60 -7.14
C GLY A 94 -6.77 14.82 -7.58
N GLY A 95 -6.16 15.93 -7.16
CA GLY A 95 -4.76 16.23 -7.51
C GLY A 95 -3.75 15.28 -6.85
N CYS A 96 -2.60 15.07 -7.51
CA CYS A 96 -1.48 14.38 -6.90
C CYS A 96 -0.48 15.36 -6.29
N ARG A 97 0.10 15.00 -5.14
CA ARG A 97 1.24 15.73 -4.55
C ARG A 97 2.50 15.52 -5.40
N THR A 98 3.54 16.28 -5.12
CA THR A 98 4.87 16.06 -5.71
C THR A 98 5.34 14.62 -5.43
N HIS A 99 5.58 13.86 -6.49
CA HIS A 99 5.90 12.43 -6.44
C HIS A 99 6.91 12.05 -7.52
N ALA A 100 7.52 10.88 -7.39
CA ALA A 100 8.36 10.26 -8.41
C ALA A 100 8.14 8.75 -8.45
N TYR A 101 8.28 8.16 -9.64
CA TYR A 101 8.22 6.71 -9.86
C TYR A 101 9.65 6.16 -9.83
N LEU A 102 10.03 5.54 -8.71
CA LEU A 102 11.43 5.22 -8.40
C LEU A 102 11.61 3.73 -8.10
N CYS A 103 12.84 3.28 -8.30
CA CYS A 103 13.32 2.02 -7.77
C CYS A 103 13.73 2.24 -6.30
N ASN A 104 12.96 1.67 -5.38
CA ASN A 104 13.18 1.75 -3.94
C ASN A 104 13.27 0.34 -3.35
N GLY A 105 14.43 -0.01 -2.79
CA GLY A 105 14.66 -1.35 -2.21
C GLY A 105 14.52 -2.50 -3.23
N GLY A 106 14.85 -2.26 -4.50
CA GLY A 106 14.72 -3.25 -5.59
C GLY A 106 13.30 -3.42 -6.12
N ARG A 107 12.37 -2.53 -5.74
CA ARG A 107 10.98 -2.53 -6.22
C ARG A 107 10.55 -1.16 -6.76
N CYS A 108 9.79 -1.17 -7.84
CA CYS A 108 9.15 0.00 -8.39
C CYS A 108 8.03 0.48 -7.48
N ALA A 109 8.12 1.74 -7.08
CA ALA A 109 7.18 2.36 -6.16
C ALA A 109 6.92 3.82 -6.53
N LEU A 110 5.74 4.29 -6.15
CA LEU A 110 5.41 5.72 -6.10
C LEU A 110 5.97 6.24 -4.78
N VAL A 111 6.89 7.21 -4.83
CA VAL A 111 7.49 7.81 -3.64
C VAL A 111 7.17 9.30 -3.61
N TYR A 112 6.68 9.79 -2.49
CA TYR A 112 6.27 11.19 -2.34
C TYR A 112 7.41 12.07 -1.80
N ALA A 113 7.37 13.36 -2.15
CA ALA A 113 8.30 14.34 -1.59
C ALA A 113 8.23 14.36 -0.05
N GLY A 114 9.39 14.18 0.59
CA GLY A 114 9.52 14.10 2.05
C GLY A 114 9.57 12.67 2.61
N GLU A 115 9.33 11.64 1.80
CA GLU A 115 9.50 10.24 2.19
C GLU A 115 10.95 9.76 2.05
N PRO A 116 11.39 8.78 2.87
CA PRO A 116 12.71 8.19 2.74
C PRO A 116 12.87 7.55 1.34
N GLY A 117 13.94 7.95 0.65
CA GLY A 117 14.23 7.47 -0.70
C GLY A 117 13.66 8.34 -1.83
N TYR A 118 12.90 9.39 -1.52
CA TYR A 118 12.49 10.37 -2.51
C TYR A 118 13.70 11.07 -3.13
N ARG A 119 13.70 11.14 -4.46
CA ARG A 119 14.61 11.94 -5.28
C ARG A 119 13.90 12.32 -6.56
N GLU A 120 14.25 13.48 -7.09
CA GLU A 120 13.76 13.89 -8.40
C GLU A 120 14.47 13.08 -9.49
N ARG A 121 13.71 12.52 -10.44
CA ARG A 121 14.31 11.89 -11.63
C ARG A 121 14.91 12.99 -12.49
N ARG A 122 16.20 12.87 -12.79
CA ARG A 122 16.94 13.80 -13.65
C ARG A 122 17.06 13.28 -15.06
#